data_AF-A0A327N7Y6-F1
#
_entry.id   AF-A0A327N7Y6-F1
#
_cell.length_a   1.000
_cell.length_b   1.000
_cell.length_c   1.000
_cell.angle_alpha   90.00
_cell.angle_beta   90.00
_cell.angle_gamma   90.00
#
_symmetry.space_group_name_H-M   'P 1'
#
loop_
_entity.id
_entity.type
_entity.pdbx_description
1 polymer ?
#
loop_
_entity_poly.entity_id
_entity_poly.type
_entity_poly.pdbx_seq_one_letter_code
_entity_poly.pdbx_strand_id
1 'polypeptide(L)' 'MNYVELIQRQAEQIFGNKVKADHWLSQPVVEAGDCSRLQMAHSEAGYEFVKAELERLSHGFAC' A
#
# COMPACT_ATOMS: atom_id res chain seq x y z
N MET A 1 8.53 13.96 5.33
CA MET A 1 7.49 13.54 4.36
C MET A 1 6.58 12.54 5.04
N ASN A 2 5.26 12.65 4.90
CA ASN A 2 4.34 11.67 5.46
C ASN A 2 4.05 10.60 4.41
N TYR A 3 4.92 9.58 4.37
CA TYR A 3 4.86 8.48 3.43
C TYR A 3 3.52 7.72 3.48
N VAL A 4 2.91 7.64 4.67
CA VAL A 4 1.60 7.01 4.87
C VAL A 4 0.48 7.76 4.14
N GLU A 5 0.48 9.10 4.18
CA GLU A 5 -0.51 9.90 3.44
C GLU A 5 -0.34 9.80 1.92
N LEU A 6 0.92 9.69 1.45
CA LEU A 6 1.22 9.49 0.04
C LEU A 6 0.70 8.13 -0.46
N ILE A 7 0.95 7.07 0.31
CA ILE A 7 0.51 5.72 -0.04
C ILE A 7 -1.01 5.58 0.00
N GLN A 8 -1.69 6.24 0.96
CA GLN A 8 -3.15 6.26 1.03
C GLN A 8 -3.75 6.90 -0.23
N ARG A 9 -3.24 8.08 -0.61
CA ARG A 9 -3.70 8.77 -1.82
C ARG A 9 -3.44 7.96 -3.09
N GLN A 10 -2.30 7.30 -3.18
CA GLN A 10 -1.96 6.48 -4.33
C GLN A 10 -2.83 5.23 -4.42
N ALA A 11 -3.07 4.56 -3.29
CA ALA A 11 -4.00 3.45 -3.20
C ALA A 11 -5.43 3.90 -3.56
N GLU A 12 -5.89 5.05 -3.07
CA GLU A 12 -7.19 5.64 -3.43
C GLU A 12 -7.33 5.85 -4.94
N GLN A 13 -6.28 6.34 -5.61
CA GLN A 13 -6.28 6.54 -7.06
C GLN A 13 -6.33 5.23 -7.84
N ILE A 14 -5.62 4.19 -7.39
CA ILE A 14 -5.55 2.89 -8.07
C ILE A 14 -6.82 2.07 -7.86
N PHE A 15 -7.32 2.03 -6.63
CA PHE A 15 -8.55 1.31 -6.30
C PHE A 15 -9.83 2.08 -6.65
N GLY A 16 -9.73 3.40 -6.88
CA GLY A 16 -10.86 4.29 -7.10
C GLY A 16 -11.82 4.40 -5.91
N ASN A 17 -11.42 3.86 -4.75
CA ASN A 17 -12.26 3.80 -3.56
C ASN A 17 -11.41 3.79 -2.29
N LYS A 18 -11.67 4.77 -1.42
CA LYS A 18 -11.01 4.94 -0.13
C LYS A 18 -11.12 3.73 0.80
N VAL A 19 -12.28 3.10 0.85
CA VAL A 19 -12.50 1.93 1.72
C VAL A 19 -11.67 0.74 1.25
N LYS A 20 -11.57 0.53 -0.07
CA LYS A 20 -10.72 -0.53 -0.64
C LYS A 20 -9.25 -0.27 -0.42
N ALA A 21 -8.82 0.98 -0.62
CA ALA A 21 -7.45 1.41 -0.39
C ALA A 21 -7.04 1.21 1.08
N ASP A 22 -7.86 1.69 2.02
CA ASP A 22 -7.60 1.58 3.45
C ASP A 22 -7.61 0.11 3.90
N HIS A 23 -8.59 -0.68 3.43
CA HIS A 23 -8.64 -2.10 3.70
C HIS A 23 -7.37 -2.81 3.20
N TRP A 24 -6.94 -2.56 1.97
CA TRP A 24 -5.71 -3.14 1.43
C TRP A 24 -4.45 -2.72 2.21
N LEU A 25 -4.37 -1.46 2.63
CA LEU A 25 -3.26 -0.95 3.45
C LEU A 25 -3.24 -1.51 4.88
N SER A 26 -4.42 -1.81 5.43
CA SER A 26 -4.57 -2.47 6.73
C SER A 26 -4.29 -3.97 6.68
N GLN A 27 -4.25 -4.59 5.48
CA GLN A 27 -3.94 -6.01 5.38
C GLN A 27 -2.48 -6.27 5.75
N PRO A 28 -2.21 -7.36 6.50
CA PRO A 28 -0.85 -7.78 6.80
C PRO A 28 -0.12 -8.16 5.51
N VAL A 29 1.18 -7.89 5.49
CA VAL A 29 2.07 -8.39 4.44
C VAL A 29 2.68 -9.68 4.92
N VAL A 30 2.45 -10.77 4.17
CA VAL A 30 2.98 -12.11 4.48
C VAL A 30 4.50 -12.09 4.62
N GLU A 31 5.17 -11.26 3.82
CA GLU A 31 6.64 -11.11 3.84
C GLU A 31 7.17 -10.31 5.04
N ALA A 32 6.31 -9.55 5.74
CA ALA A 32 6.72 -8.65 6.82
C ALA A 32 6.33 -9.13 8.23
N GLY A 33 5.87 -10.38 8.37
CA GLY A 33 5.60 -10.98 9.68
C GLY A 33 4.56 -10.23 10.50
N ASP A 34 3.30 -10.24 10.06
CA ASP A 34 2.14 -9.61 10.71
C ASP A 34 2.12 -8.06 10.72
N CYS A 35 3.14 -7.40 10.18
CA CYS A 35 3.09 -5.95 9.99
C CYS A 35 2.14 -5.56 8.84
N SER A 36 1.28 -4.57 9.11
CA SER A 36 0.39 -3.99 8.09
C SER A 36 1.21 -3.19 7.06
N ARG A 37 0.73 -3.11 5.82
CA ARG A 37 1.35 -2.26 4.77
C ARG A 37 1.46 -0.80 5.23
N LEU A 38 0.45 -0.33 5.96
CA LEU A 38 0.45 1.01 6.56
C LEU A 38 1.60 1.21 7.57
N GLN A 39 1.89 0.20 8.41
CA GLN A 39 3.02 0.24 9.34
C GLN A 39 4.36 0.27 8.61
N MET A 40 4.51 -0.49 7.53
CA MET A 40 5.74 -0.46 6.73
C MET A 40 5.95 0.90 6.05
N ALA A 41 4.87 1.52 5.58
CA ALA A 41 4.91 2.84 4.96
C ALA A 41 5.37 3.97 5.90
N HIS A 42 5.58 3.71 7.20
CA HIS A 42 6.25 4.68 8.10
C HIS A 42 7.75 4.86 7.81
N SER A 43 8.37 3.90 7.11
CA SER A 43 9.77 3.99 6.68
C SER A 43 9.85 4.10 5.16
N GLU A 44 10.89 4.76 4.65
CA GLU A 44 11.10 4.96 3.21
C GLU A 44 11.13 3.64 2.44
N ALA A 45 11.87 2.64 2.93
CA ALA A 45 11.94 1.32 2.30
C ALA A 45 10.57 0.61 2.24
N GLY A 46 9.76 0.74 3.29
CA GLY A 46 8.42 0.15 3.32
C GLY A 46 7.43 0.92 2.45
N TYR A 47 7.59 2.24 2.33
CA TYR A 47 6.85 3.06 1.37
C TYR A 47 7.14 2.63 -0.07
N GLU A 48 8.41 2.46 -0.44
CA GLU A 48 8.79 2.00 -1.79
C GLU A 48 8.24 0.61 -2.09
N PHE A 49 8.29 -0.31 -1.11
CA PHE A 49 7.70 -1.63 -1.24
C PHE A 49 6.18 -1.57 -1.50
N VAL A 50 5.43 -0.85 -0.66
CA VAL A 50 3.97 -0.74 -0.81
C VAL A 50 3.60 0.00 -2.10
N LYS A 51 4.39 1.00 -2.51
CA LYS A 51 4.25 1.70 -3.79
C LYS A 51 4.44 0.75 -4.97
N ALA A 52 5.47 -0.08 -4.96
CA ALA A 52 5.71 -1.06 -6.02
C ALA A 52 4.56 -2.08 -6.14
N GLU A 53 4.02 -2.54 -5.01
CA GLU A 53 2.85 -3.42 -4.99
C GLU A 53 1.60 -2.75 -5.58
N LEU A 54 1.36 -1.49 -5.21
CA LEU A 54 0.28 -0.67 -5.78
C LEU A 54 0.45 -0.48 -7.29
N GLU A 55 1.64 -0.13 -7.75
CA GLU A 55 1.96 0.01 -9.18
C GLU A 55 1.77 -1.31 -9.94
N ARG A 56 2.06 -2.45 -9.29
CA ARG A 56 1.81 -3.79 -9.85
C ARG A 56 0.31 -4.09 -9.97
N LEU A 57 -0.48 -3.73 -8.96
CA LEU A 57 -1.95 -3.84 -9.00
C LEU A 57 -2.55 -2.95 -10.10
N SER A 58 -2.04 -1.73 -10.25
CA SER A 58 -2.48 -0.79 -11.29
C SER A 58 -2.16 -1.28 -12.70
N HIS A 59 -1.06 -2.00 -12.90
CA HIS A 59 -0.68 -2.59 -14.20
C HIS A 59 -1.48 -3.85 -14.55
N GLY A 60 -2.43 -4.27 -13.72
CA GLY A 60 -3.29 -5.41 -14.02
C GLY A 60 -2.64 -6.77 -13.72
N PHE A 61 -1.58 -6.80 -12.90
CA PHE A 61 -1.14 -8.04 -12.25
C PHE A 61 -2.13 -8.38 -11.12
N ALA A 62 -3.35 -8.74 -11.52
CA ALA A 62 -4.20 -9.61 -10.72
C ALA A 62 -3.60 -11.01 -10.86
N CYS A 63 -2.95 -11.51 -9.81
CA CYS A 63 -2.75 -12.95 -9.66
C CYS A 63 -4.11 -13.66 -9.60
#